data_AF-A0A2N6DD34-F1
#
_entry.id   AF-A0A2N6DD34-F1
#
_cell.length_a   1.000
_cell.length_b   1.000
_cell.length_c   1.000
_cell.angle_alpha   90.00
_cell.angle_beta   90.00
_cell.angle_gamma   90.00
#
_symmetry.space_group_name_H-M   'P 1'
#
loop_
_entity.id
_entity.type
_entity.pdbx_description
1 polymer ?
#
loop_
_entity_poly.entity_id
_entity_poly.type
_entity_poly.pdbx_seq_one_letter_code
_entity_poly.pdbx_strand_id
1 'polypeptide(L)'
;MENSSDSYNIKMLNGLVVKDLSFNQVLEGITKGKFLPSDFINNIDGDWIHLKESDFFRKPIKKFNGWMVLFVLSSILNLLMLLLLFWQNGRIEQLLN
;
A
#
# COMPACT_ATOMS: atom_id res chain seq x y z
N MET A 1 -18.02 -12.28 -5.83
CA MET A 1 -17.73 -12.03 -7.26
C MET A 1 -18.26 -10.66 -7.57
N GLU A 2 -17.40 -9.65 -7.65
CA GLU A 2 -17.79 -8.29 -8.05
C GLU A 2 -16.84 -7.90 -9.18
N ASN A 3 -17.19 -8.38 -10.36
CA ASN A 3 -16.56 -8.08 -11.65
C ASN A 3 -17.38 -6.95 -12.28
N SER A 4 -17.18 -5.73 -11.82
CA SER A 4 -17.55 -4.56 -12.60
C SER A 4 -16.24 -3.94 -13.07
N SER A 5 -16.13 -3.77 -14.38
CA SER A 5 -15.10 -2.95 -15.00
C SER A 5 -15.34 -1.51 -14.57
N ASP A 6 -15.06 -1.20 -13.30
CA ASP A 6 -15.39 0.07 -12.68
C ASP A 6 -14.44 1.14 -13.20
N SER A 7 -14.91 1.83 -14.24
CA SER A 7 -14.30 3.03 -14.77
C SER A 7 -14.89 4.21 -13.99
N TYR A 8 -14.03 4.91 -13.27
CA TYR A 8 -14.42 6.04 -12.43
C TYR A 8 -14.14 7.36 -13.14
N ASN A 9 -15.06 8.29 -13.00
CA ASN A 9 -14.92 9.67 -13.43
C ASN A 9 -14.77 10.55 -12.20
N ILE A 10 -13.78 11.44 -12.20
CA ILE A 10 -13.56 12.41 -11.12
C ILE A 10 -13.74 13.81 -11.65
N LYS A 11 -14.57 14.59 -10.97
CA LYS A 11 -14.75 16.02 -11.21
C LYS A 11 -14.12 16.80 -10.08
N MET A 12 -13.08 17.55 -10.42
CA MET A 12 -12.37 18.42 -9.51
C MET A 12 -13.18 19.69 -9.21
N LEU A 13 -12.90 20.33 -8.08
CA LEU A 13 -13.52 21.62 -7.70
C LEU A 13 -13.33 22.73 -8.75
N ASN A 14 -12.25 22.69 -9.53
CA ASN A 14 -12.00 23.63 -10.62
C ASN A 14 -12.85 23.34 -11.89
N GLY A 15 -13.72 22.33 -11.85
CA GLY A 15 -14.59 21.93 -12.95
C GLY A 15 -13.96 20.95 -13.94
N LEU A 16 -12.70 20.58 -13.76
CA LEU A 16 -12.00 19.65 -14.65
C LEU A 16 -12.48 18.21 -14.39
N VAL A 17 -12.89 17.52 -15.46
CA VAL A 17 -13.39 16.15 -15.39
C VAL A 17 -12.34 15.21 -15.97
N VAL A 18 -11.81 14.33 -15.12
CA VAL A 18 -10.93 13.23 -15.51
C VAL A 18 -11.78 11.98 -15.65
N LYS A 19 -11.80 11.42 -16.86
CA LYS A 19 -12.63 10.25 -17.18
C LYS A 19 -11.80 8.99 -17.22
N ASP A 20 -12.51 7.87 -17.14
CA ASP A 20 -11.99 6.53 -17.38
C ASP A 20 -10.83 6.10 -16.47
N LEU A 21 -10.93 6.40 -15.18
CA LEU A 21 -9.94 6.02 -14.19
C LEU A 21 -10.23 4.63 -13.62
N SER A 22 -9.20 3.79 -13.54
CA SER A 22 -9.29 2.55 -12.78
C SER A 22 -9.32 2.81 -11.27
N PHE A 23 -9.85 1.85 -10.50
CA PHE A 23 -9.84 1.89 -9.03
C PHE A 23 -8.47 2.24 -8.43
N ASN A 24 -7.39 1.64 -8.96
CA ASN A 24 -6.03 1.87 -8.48
C ASN A 24 -5.55 3.29 -8.75
N GLN A 25 -5.89 3.87 -9.92
CA GLN A 25 -5.52 5.25 -10.26
C GLN A 25 -6.27 6.28 -9.40
N VAL A 26 -7.53 6.00 -9.07
CA VAL A 26 -8.29 6.83 -8.12
C VAL A 26 -7.65 6.78 -6.74
N LEU A 27 -7.36 5.58 -6.23
CA LEU A 27 -6.73 5.38 -4.92
C LEU A 27 -5.35 6.04 -4.84
N GLU A 28 -4.54 5.87 -5.88
CA GLU A 28 -3.22 6.50 -5.99
C GLU A 28 -3.35 8.03 -6.04
N GLY A 29 -4.31 8.56 -6.80
CA GLY A 29 -4.56 10.00 -6.87
C GLY A 29 -5.01 10.60 -5.54
N ILE A 30 -5.81 9.87 -4.75
CA ILE A 30 -6.20 10.28 -3.39
C ILE A 30 -4.98 10.26 -2.46
N THR A 31 -4.19 9.18 -2.47
CA THR A 31 -3.03 9.04 -1.57
C THR A 31 -1.91 10.03 -1.87
N LYS A 32 -1.72 10.39 -3.15
CA LYS A 32 -0.75 11.41 -3.60
C LYS A 32 -1.28 12.85 -3.49
N GLY A 33 -2.55 13.05 -3.09
CA GLY A 33 -3.15 14.38 -2.97
C GLY A 33 -3.52 15.05 -4.30
N LYS A 34 -3.58 14.28 -5.39
CA LYS A 34 -4.05 14.74 -6.71
C LYS A 34 -5.56 14.96 -6.73
N PHE A 35 -6.31 14.17 -5.96
CA PHE A 35 -7.75 14.29 -5.79
C PHE A 35 -8.07 14.66 -4.34
N LEU A 36 -8.87 15.69 -4.15
CA LEU A 36 -9.23 16.20 -2.83
C LEU A 36 -10.49 15.50 -2.30
N PRO A 37 -10.68 15.40 -0.97
CA PRO A 37 -11.89 14.83 -0.40
C PRO A 37 -13.19 15.57 -0.80
N SER A 38 -13.06 16.84 -1.18
CA SER A 38 -14.13 17.72 -1.67
C SER A 38 -14.45 17.55 -3.15
N ASP A 39 -13.62 16.83 -3.90
CA ASP A 39 -13.88 16.54 -5.31
C ASP A 39 -15.00 15.48 -5.43
N PHE A 40 -15.56 15.31 -6.63
CA PHE A 40 -16.67 14.40 -6.88
C PHE A 40 -16.21 13.18 -7.67
N ILE A 41 -16.80 12.02 -7.39
CA ILE A 41 -16.58 10.77 -8.11
C ILE A 41 -17.90 10.19 -8.60
N ASN A 42 -17.86 9.54 -9.77
CA ASN A 42 -18.98 8.85 -10.39
C ASN A 42 -18.47 7.56 -11.05
N ASN A 43 -19.22 6.45 -10.93
CA ASN A 43 -18.99 5.23 -11.69
C ASN A 43 -19.91 5.25 -12.91
N ILE A 44 -19.37 5.38 -14.13
CA ILE A 44 -19.97 5.46 -15.49
C ILE A 44 -21.42 6.02 -15.62
N ASP A 45 -22.39 5.47 -14.90
CA ASP A 45 -23.83 5.78 -14.93
C ASP A 45 -24.43 6.18 -13.55
N GLY A 46 -23.61 6.47 -12.55
CA GLY A 46 -24.03 6.81 -11.19
C GLY A 46 -24.26 8.30 -10.95
N ASP A 47 -24.72 8.63 -9.74
CA ASP A 47 -24.76 10.02 -9.26
C ASP A 47 -23.36 10.52 -8.89
N TRP A 48 -23.14 11.82 -9.02
CA TRP A 48 -21.92 12.47 -8.52
C TRP A 48 -21.97 12.52 -6.99
N ILE A 49 -21.08 11.76 -6.36
CA ILE A 49 -20.92 11.74 -4.91
C ILE A 49 -19.60 12.39 -4.52
N HIS A 50 -19.51 12.98 -3.33
CA HIS A 50 -18.24 13.49 -2.84
C HIS A 50 -17.26 12.33 -2.59
N LEU A 51 -15.99 12.54 -2.92
CA LEU A 51 -14.93 11.57 -2.68
C LEU A 51 -14.85 11.17 -1.21
N LYS A 52 -15.02 12.12 -0.28
CA LYS A 52 -15.12 11.85 1.17
C LYS A 52 -16.23 10.86 1.55
N GLU A 53 -17.33 10.85 0.82
CA GLU A 53 -18.50 10.01 1.09
C GLU A 53 -18.37 8.63 0.44
N SER A 54 -17.43 8.48 -0.50
CA SER A 54 -17.18 7.23 -1.23
C SER A 54 -16.41 6.18 -0.42
N ASP A 55 -16.54 4.91 -0.84
CA ASP A 55 -15.86 3.78 -0.21
C ASP A 55 -14.33 3.82 -0.31
N PHE A 56 -13.77 4.70 -1.16
CA PHE A 56 -12.33 4.90 -1.30
C PHE A 56 -11.67 5.41 -0.02
N PHE A 57 -12.40 6.19 0.80
CA PHE A 57 -11.92 6.66 2.10
C PHE A 57 -12.29 5.72 3.24
N ARG A 58 -13.22 4.78 3.01
CA ARG A 58 -13.63 3.78 4.01
C ARG A 58 -12.72 2.56 4.05
N LYS A 59 -12.03 2.25 2.95
CA LYS A 59 -11.08 1.14 2.93
C LYS A 59 -9.83 1.52 3.73
N PRO A 60 -9.45 0.74 4.76
CA PRO A 60 -8.21 1.00 5.48
C PRO A 60 -7.05 0.80 4.51
N ILE A 61 -6.41 1.90 4.14
CA ILE A 61 -5.10 1.88 3.47
C ILE A 61 -4.24 0.99 4.34
N LYS A 62 -3.79 -0.15 3.79
CA LYS A 62 -3.02 -1.17 4.50
C LYS A 62 -1.78 -0.46 5.05
N LYS A 63 -1.82 -0.07 6.34
CA LYS A 63 -0.74 0.67 6.98
C LYS A 63 0.47 -0.25 6.99
N PHE A 64 1.45 0.08 6.16
CA PHE A 64 2.72 -0.62 6.15
C PHE A 64 3.37 -0.45 7.53
N ASN A 65 3.46 -1.54 8.29
CA ASN A 65 4.03 -1.49 9.64
C ASN A 65 5.55 -1.57 9.55
N GLY A 66 6.19 -0.40 9.36
CA GLY A 66 7.66 -0.31 9.27
C GLY A 66 8.40 -0.90 10.48
N TRP A 67 7.80 -0.85 11.67
CA TRP A 67 8.35 -1.46 12.88
C TRP A 67 8.42 -2.99 12.78
N MET A 68 7.42 -3.62 12.15
CA MET A 68 7.42 -5.07 11.94
C MET A 68 8.54 -5.48 10.97
N VAL A 69 8.80 -4.67 9.95
CA VAL A 69 9.89 -4.92 8.99
C VAL A 69 11.24 -4.80 9.67
N LEU A 70 11.45 -3.76 10.48
CA LEU A 70 12.69 -3.58 11.25
C LEU A 70 12.92 -4.73 12.22
N PHE A 71 11.87 -5.19 12.91
CA PHE A 71 11.95 -6.33 13.81
C PHE A 71 12.37 -7.60 13.07
N VAL A 72 11.70 -7.95 11.96
CA VAL A 72 12.01 -9.14 11.17
C VAL A 72 13.44 -9.08 10.62
N LEU A 73 13.86 -7.93 10.09
CA LEU A 73 15.22 -7.76 9.56
C LEU A 73 16.27 -7.96 10.67
N SER A 74 16.05 -7.37 11.85
CA SER A 74 16.92 -7.53 13.01
C SER A 74 16.97 -8.98 13.50
N SER A 75 15.83 -9.67 13.57
CA SER A 75 15.78 -11.08 13.96
C SER A 75 16.56 -11.97 13.01
N ILE A 76 16.42 -11.77 11.69
CA ILE A 76 17.15 -12.55 10.68
C ILE A 76 18.66 -12.33 10.80
N LEU A 77 19.09 -11.07 10.92
CA LEU A 77 20.52 -10.74 11.05
C LEU A 77 21.15 -11.38 12.30
N ASN A 78 20.45 -11.32 13.44
CA ASN A 78 20.93 -11.93 14.68
C ASN A 78 21.02 -13.46 14.56
N LEU A 79 20.03 -14.12 13.95
CA LEU A 79 20.01 -15.57 13.79
C LEU A 79 21.11 -16.04 12.83
N LEU A 80 21.35 -15.28 11.76
CA LEU A 80 22.42 -15.54 10.81
C LEU A 80 23.80 -15.36 11.46
N MET A 81 23.97 -14.33 12.28
CA MET A 81 25.20 -14.11 13.04
C MET A 81 25.48 -15.25 14.03
N LEU A 82 24.44 -15.75 14.72
CA LEU A 82 24.57 -16.90 15.63
C LEU A 82 25.05 -18.16 14.89
N LEU A 83 24.49 -18.43 13.71
CA LEU A 83 24.87 -19.58 12.87
C LEU A 83 26.33 -19.47 12.39
N LEU A 84 26.77 -18.28 12.00
CA LEU A 84 28.16 -18.05 11.59
C LEU A 84 29.14 -18.30 12.75
N LEU A 85 28.81 -17.83 13.95
CA LEU A 85 29.62 -18.06 15.15
C LEU A 85 29.69 -19.55 15.50
N PHE A 86 28.56 -20.27 15.42
CA PHE A 86 28.53 -21.70 15.66
C PHE A 86 29.40 -22.47 14.66
N TRP A 87 29.32 -22.10 13.38
CA TRP A 87 30.13 -22.71 12.33
C TRP A 87 31.63 -22.42 12.51
N GLN A 88 31.99 -21.18 12.87
CA GLN A 88 33.37 -20.82 13.17
C GLN A 88 33.91 -21.59 14.37
N ASN A 89 33.13 -21.70 15.46
CA ASN A 89 33.56 -22.42 16.66
C ASN A 89 33.85 -23.90 16.34
N GLY A 90 32.97 -24.57 15.59
CA GLY A 90 33.20 -25.95 15.16
C GLY A 90 34.46 -26.12 14.29
N ARG A 91 34.80 -25.12 13.46
CA ARG A 91 36.04 -25.13 12.67
C ARG A 91 37.29 -24.90 13.52
N ILE A 92 37.20 -24.05 14.55
CA ILE A 92 38.30 -23.80 15.49
C ILE A 92 38.61 -25.06 16.30
N GLU A 93 37.58 -25.77 16.78
CA GLU A 93 37.74 -27.04 17.49
C GLU A 93 38.43 -28.11 16.62
N GLN A 94 38.17 -28.14 15.31
CA GLN A 94 38.85 -29.03 14.36
C GLN A 94 40.31 -28.66 14.07
N LEU A 95 40.74 -27.43 14.35
CA LEU A 95 42.12 -26.99 14.16
C LEU A 95 42.99 -27.18 15.42
N LEU A 96 42.36 -27.33 16.59
CA LEU A 96 43.02 -27.50 17.89
C LEU A 96 43.18 -28.96 18.31
N ASN A 97 42.40 -29.87 17.73
CA ASN A 97 42.53 -31.33 17.87
C ASN A 97 43.22 -31.95 16.66
#